data_AF-A0A267F3D2-F1
#
_entry.id   AF-A0A267F3D2-F1
#
_cell.length_a   1.000
_cell.length_b   1.000
_cell.length_c   1.000
_cell.angle_alpha   90.00
_cell.angle_beta   90.00
_cell.angle_gamma   90.00
#
_symmetry.space_group_name_H-M   'P 1'
#
loop_
_entity.id
_entity.type
_entity.pdbx_description
1 polymer ?
#
loop_
_entity_poly.entity_id
_entity_poly.type
_entity_poly.pdbx_seq_one_letter_code
_entity_poly.pdbx_strand_id
1 'polypeptide(L)'
;MESTSSGSGGGSACSVASTSATAGCSCECTCRAGAGSTKTAAVASSSAAPGGSQQRIERLEAQVTSIARQLDGRRHRLTNLRDECRQLRSAQDALRREHETRTSETRRMFVSLSSNVQRILAGWADAGQQTVQMVSSEQRSRIQAELESYRLEGAEVSALLDDVDATTSELRQDVLQHRCRSSSAEVELLALHLSRATQRLASLKNRFPELEARTRNLLRQEADTVACDERHLADEQQRLESWLRRVKKLTMMLYTFKQLAEAQAKESEVAGPRMTAALAECLSKAEDSAEVRRDLLHNIASVCPDHERRVAEINRAEAAIQRRQRMIREAATLKAKKTLTAAASRLKPVQKPTAINPVPQLVFDTDADNE
;
A
#
# COMPACT_ATOMS: atom_id res chain seq x y z
N MET A 1 -37.83 6.86 32.46
CA MET A 1 -38.70 5.73 32.10
C MET A 1 -38.16 5.11 30.83
N GLU A 2 -38.22 3.79 30.73
CA GLU A 2 -37.77 2.91 29.64
C GLU A 2 -36.24 2.63 29.62
N SER A 3 -35.77 1.57 30.28
CA SER A 3 -35.87 0.13 29.95
C SER A 3 -34.76 -0.32 29.00
N THR A 4 -33.60 -0.67 29.58
CA THR A 4 -32.53 -1.42 28.91
C THR A 4 -32.86 -2.91 28.96
N SER A 5 -33.17 -3.49 27.80
CA SER A 5 -33.42 -4.92 27.65
C SER A 5 -32.20 -5.65 27.08
N SER A 6 -31.99 -6.81 27.66
CA SER A 6 -30.92 -7.78 27.49
C SER A 6 -31.01 -8.50 26.14
N GLY A 7 -29.87 -8.77 25.51
CA GLY A 7 -29.78 -9.58 24.28
C GLY A 7 -28.59 -10.54 24.34
N SER A 8 -28.90 -11.79 24.69
CA SER A 8 -27.98 -12.92 24.83
C SER A 8 -27.39 -13.36 23.48
N GLY A 9 -26.07 -13.50 23.40
CA GLY A 9 -25.35 -13.99 22.22
C GLY A 9 -24.79 -15.39 22.46
N GLY A 10 -25.53 -16.41 22.01
CA GLY A 10 -25.05 -17.80 21.97
C GLY A 10 -24.05 -17.99 20.84
N GLY A 11 -22.82 -18.33 21.18
CA GLY A 11 -21.79 -18.75 20.23
C GLY A 11 -21.95 -20.22 19.87
N SER A 12 -22.31 -20.52 18.63
CA SER A 12 -22.24 -21.87 18.08
C SER A 12 -21.12 -21.93 17.04
N ALA A 13 -20.11 -22.74 17.34
CA ALA A 13 -18.96 -23.00 16.50
C ALA A 13 -19.33 -24.08 15.48
N CYS A 14 -19.30 -23.75 14.19
CA CYS A 14 -19.39 -24.73 13.12
C CYS A 14 -18.01 -24.93 12.47
N SER A 15 -17.57 -26.18 12.55
CA SER A 15 -16.33 -26.74 12.05
C SER A 15 -16.21 -26.62 10.53
N VAL A 16 -15.02 -26.23 10.08
CA VAL A 16 -14.62 -26.18 8.66
C VAL A 16 -14.22 -27.60 8.24
N ALA A 17 -15.09 -28.29 7.49
CA ALA A 17 -14.74 -29.46 6.72
C ALA A 17 -14.45 -29.00 5.27
N SER A 18 -13.19 -29.07 4.87
CA SER A 18 -12.78 -28.82 3.48
C SER A 18 -12.81 -30.13 2.71
N THR A 19 -13.85 -30.32 1.91
CA THR A 19 -13.88 -31.25 0.80
C THR A 19 -13.46 -30.50 -0.47
N SER A 20 -12.47 -31.03 -1.20
CA SER A 20 -12.36 -30.76 -2.63
C SER A 20 -11.71 -31.95 -3.32
N ALA A 21 -12.55 -32.72 -3.99
CA ALA A 21 -12.19 -33.52 -5.14
C ALA A 21 -12.33 -32.63 -6.38
N THR A 22 -11.38 -32.68 -7.31
CA THR A 22 -11.61 -32.36 -8.72
C THR A 22 -10.64 -33.17 -9.56
N ALA A 23 -11.21 -33.77 -10.60
CA ALA A 23 -10.62 -34.71 -11.53
C ALA A 23 -9.94 -34.01 -12.72
N GLY A 24 -9.13 -34.78 -13.47
CA GLY A 24 -8.67 -34.47 -14.82
C GLY A 24 -7.39 -35.23 -15.18
N CYS A 25 -7.51 -36.42 -15.78
CA CYS A 25 -7.29 -36.71 -17.22
C CYS A 25 -5.80 -36.96 -17.56
N SER A 26 -5.38 -38.21 -17.75
CA SER A 26 -5.36 -39.01 -19.00
C SER A 26 -4.06 -38.85 -19.80
N CYS A 27 -3.28 -39.92 -19.90
CA CYS A 27 -2.51 -40.24 -21.11
C CYS A 27 -2.20 -41.74 -21.17
N GLU A 28 -2.43 -42.26 -22.37
CA GLU A 28 -2.33 -43.65 -22.81
C GLU A 28 -0.87 -44.08 -23.01
N CYS A 29 -0.56 -45.34 -22.72
CA CYS A 29 0.34 -46.09 -23.62
C CYS A 29 0.01 -47.59 -23.65
N THR A 30 -0.08 -48.07 -24.87
CA THR A 30 -0.42 -49.37 -25.42
C THR A 30 0.78 -50.33 -25.45
N CYS A 31 0.58 -51.60 -25.08
CA CYS A 31 1.26 -52.79 -25.66
C CYS A 31 0.64 -54.06 -25.02
N ARG A 32 -0.26 -54.79 -25.70
CA ARG A 32 -0.10 -55.75 -26.83
C ARG A 32 0.21 -57.18 -26.37
N ALA A 33 -0.87 -57.99 -26.42
CA ALA A 33 -1.00 -59.37 -26.88
C ALA A 33 -0.14 -60.51 -26.30
N GLY A 34 -0.84 -61.56 -25.83
CA GLY A 34 -0.34 -62.92 -25.66
C GLY A 34 -1.50 -63.89 -25.46
N ALA A 35 -2.05 -64.38 -26.57
CA ALA A 35 -3.05 -65.44 -26.64
C ALA A 35 -2.43 -66.83 -26.48
N GLY A 36 -3.21 -67.81 -25.99
CA GLY A 36 -2.84 -69.23 -25.95
C GLY A 36 -3.77 -70.00 -25.01
N SER A 37 -4.97 -70.34 -25.48
CA SER A 37 -5.34 -71.65 -26.04
C SER A 37 -5.35 -72.79 -25.02
N THR A 38 -6.58 -73.21 -24.70
CA THR A 38 -6.96 -74.49 -24.13
C THR A 38 -6.40 -75.64 -24.97
N LYS A 39 -5.84 -76.66 -24.30
CA LYS A 39 -5.82 -78.04 -24.80
C LYS A 39 -6.00 -79.00 -23.64
N THR A 40 -7.06 -79.77 -23.76
CA THR A 40 -7.34 -81.02 -23.05
C THR A 40 -6.25 -82.04 -23.34
N ALA A 41 -5.83 -82.79 -22.33
CA ALA A 41 -5.03 -84.01 -22.53
C ALA A 41 -5.47 -85.09 -21.55
N ALA A 42 -5.98 -86.15 -22.17
CA ALA A 42 -6.30 -87.49 -21.74
C ALA A 42 -5.76 -88.02 -20.41
N VAL A 43 -6.65 -88.76 -19.75
CA VAL A 43 -6.37 -89.84 -18.80
C VAL A 43 -5.47 -90.89 -19.44
N ALA A 44 -4.38 -91.25 -18.76
CA ALA A 44 -3.70 -92.52 -18.96
C ALA A 44 -3.16 -93.00 -17.60
N SER A 45 -3.87 -93.95 -17.02
CA SER A 45 -3.38 -94.80 -15.94
C SER A 45 -2.51 -95.89 -16.54
N SER A 46 -1.27 -96.05 -16.07
CA SER A 46 -0.69 -97.36 -15.68
C SER A 46 0.84 -97.32 -15.56
N SER A 47 1.31 -98.22 -14.69
CA SER A 47 2.68 -98.66 -14.44
C SER A 47 3.56 -97.79 -13.54
N ALA A 48 3.59 -98.20 -12.27
CA ALA A 48 4.62 -97.85 -11.32
C ALA A 48 5.95 -98.48 -11.76
N ALA A 49 6.91 -97.63 -12.11
CA ALA A 49 8.33 -97.94 -12.17
C ALA A 49 9.04 -97.06 -11.12
N PRO A 50 10.09 -97.52 -10.41
CA PRO A 50 10.68 -96.78 -9.28
C PRO A 50 11.43 -95.48 -9.65
N GLY A 51 11.42 -95.05 -10.93
CA GLY A 51 12.13 -93.85 -11.41
C GLY A 51 11.24 -92.65 -11.79
N GLY A 52 9.90 -92.80 -11.81
CA GLY A 52 8.97 -91.74 -12.26
C GLY A 52 8.62 -90.68 -11.21
N SER A 53 8.75 -91.02 -9.92
CA SER A 53 8.60 -90.09 -8.80
C SER A 53 9.79 -89.12 -8.71
N GLN A 54 11.02 -89.63 -8.86
CA GLN A 54 12.24 -88.80 -8.86
C GLN A 54 12.22 -87.72 -9.95
N GLN A 55 11.88 -88.07 -11.19
CA GLN A 55 11.85 -87.10 -12.29
C GLN A 55 10.73 -86.05 -12.15
N ARG A 56 9.62 -86.37 -11.49
CA ARG A 56 8.56 -85.40 -11.18
C ARG A 56 8.98 -84.45 -10.07
N ILE A 57 9.70 -84.94 -9.07
CA ILE A 57 10.25 -84.14 -7.98
C ILE A 57 11.28 -83.16 -8.54
N GLU A 58 12.23 -83.62 -9.35
CA GLU A 58 13.24 -82.74 -9.99
C GLU A 58 12.61 -81.65 -10.88
N ARG A 59 11.54 -81.98 -11.63
CA ARG A 59 10.81 -80.97 -12.44
C ARG A 59 10.08 -79.95 -11.58
N LEU A 60 9.49 -80.37 -10.47
CA LEU A 60 8.83 -79.46 -9.52
C LEU A 60 9.86 -78.59 -8.79
N GLU A 61 11.01 -79.15 -8.41
CA GLU A 61 12.13 -78.40 -7.83
C GLU A 61 12.71 -77.38 -8.80
N ALA A 62 12.84 -77.74 -10.09
CA ALA A 62 13.23 -76.81 -11.15
C ALA A 62 12.19 -75.70 -11.37
N GLN A 63 10.89 -76.02 -11.31
CA GLN A 63 9.82 -75.01 -11.37
C GLN A 63 9.82 -74.08 -10.15
N VAL A 64 9.97 -74.61 -8.94
CA VAL A 64 10.02 -73.82 -7.70
C VAL A 64 11.24 -72.89 -7.71
N THR A 65 12.41 -73.37 -8.13
CA THR A 65 13.60 -72.52 -8.28
C THR A 65 13.46 -71.47 -9.38
N SER A 66 12.75 -71.77 -10.47
CA SER A 66 12.41 -70.77 -11.50
C SER A 66 11.46 -69.69 -10.97
N ILE A 67 10.40 -70.10 -10.25
CA ILE A 67 9.44 -69.18 -9.63
C ILE A 67 10.11 -68.32 -8.57
N ALA A 68 10.99 -68.90 -7.74
CA ALA A 68 11.76 -68.17 -6.73
C ALA A 68 12.62 -67.07 -7.36
N ARG A 69 13.38 -67.38 -8.43
CA ARG A 69 14.15 -66.38 -9.18
C ARG A 69 13.27 -65.29 -9.79
N GLN A 70 12.10 -65.66 -10.30
CA GLN A 70 11.15 -64.71 -10.88
C GLN A 70 10.56 -63.78 -9.82
N LEU A 71 10.26 -64.30 -8.62
CA LEU A 71 9.81 -63.51 -7.47
C LEU A 71 10.90 -62.59 -6.94
N ASP A 72 12.15 -63.05 -6.84
CA ASP A 72 13.29 -62.21 -6.45
C ASP A 72 13.52 -61.08 -7.46
N GLY A 73 13.45 -61.38 -8.76
CA GLY A 73 13.52 -60.39 -9.82
C GLY A 73 12.38 -59.35 -9.75
N ARG A 74 11.15 -59.77 -9.39
CA ARG A 74 10.03 -58.84 -9.16
C ARG A 74 10.22 -58.02 -7.88
N ARG A 75 10.78 -58.63 -6.83
CA ARG A 75 11.07 -57.98 -5.55
C ARG A 75 12.12 -56.87 -5.71
N HIS A 76 13.18 -57.13 -6.48
CA HIS A 76 14.20 -56.14 -6.83
C HIS A 76 13.62 -54.98 -7.67
N ARG A 77 12.71 -55.26 -8.62
CA ARG A 77 12.02 -54.19 -9.36
C ARG A 77 11.15 -53.32 -8.45
N LEU A 78 10.44 -53.93 -7.50
CA LEU A 78 9.62 -53.19 -6.55
C LEU A 78 10.46 -52.34 -5.59
N THR A 79 11.64 -52.81 -5.17
CA THR A 79 12.57 -51.99 -4.36
C THR A 79 13.12 -50.82 -5.16
N ASN A 80 13.54 -51.05 -6.41
CA ASN A 80 14.04 -49.98 -7.27
C ASN A 80 12.97 -48.91 -7.54
N LEU A 81 11.73 -49.31 -7.85
CA LEU A 81 10.62 -48.37 -8.04
C LEU A 81 10.28 -47.59 -6.76
N ARG A 82 10.41 -48.23 -5.59
CA ARG A 82 10.23 -47.56 -4.29
C ARG A 82 11.33 -46.51 -4.07
N ASP A 83 12.57 -46.82 -4.43
CA ASP A 83 13.70 -45.91 -4.30
C ASP A 83 13.59 -44.73 -5.29
N GLU A 84 13.21 -44.97 -6.54
CA GLU A 84 12.90 -43.92 -7.52
C GLU A 84 11.76 -43.02 -7.05
N CYS A 85 10.66 -43.59 -6.54
CA CYS A 85 9.57 -42.82 -5.95
C CYS A 85 10.02 -41.98 -4.75
N ARG A 86 11.01 -42.44 -3.99
CA ARG A 86 11.58 -41.68 -2.85
C ARG A 86 12.46 -40.54 -3.35
N GLN A 87 13.27 -40.78 -4.38
CA GLN A 87 14.12 -39.77 -5.02
C GLN A 87 13.28 -38.67 -5.70
N LEU A 88 12.20 -39.02 -6.39
CA LEU A 88 11.30 -38.06 -7.01
C LEU A 88 10.61 -37.17 -5.97
N ARG A 89 10.20 -37.72 -4.83
CA ARG A 89 9.63 -36.93 -3.71
C ARG A 89 10.67 -35.98 -3.13
N SER A 90 11.91 -36.43 -2.90
CA SER A 90 12.95 -35.53 -2.39
C SER A 90 13.31 -34.44 -3.39
N ALA A 91 13.32 -34.73 -4.69
CA ALA A 91 13.53 -33.74 -5.74
C ALA A 91 12.38 -32.71 -5.81
N GLN A 92 11.12 -33.16 -5.69
CA GLN A 92 9.97 -32.27 -5.65
C GLN A 92 10.02 -31.32 -4.43
N ASP A 93 10.39 -31.84 -3.26
CA ASP A 93 10.53 -31.03 -2.06
C ASP A 93 11.72 -30.07 -2.15
N ALA A 94 12.82 -30.46 -2.80
CA ALA A 94 13.95 -29.58 -3.08
C ALA A 94 13.54 -28.42 -4.00
N LEU A 95 12.86 -28.71 -5.10
CA LEU A 95 12.34 -27.70 -6.03
C LEU A 95 11.35 -26.75 -5.35
N ARG A 96 10.46 -27.24 -4.49
CA ARG A 96 9.54 -26.39 -3.71
C ARG A 96 10.29 -25.41 -2.80
N ARG A 97 11.33 -25.88 -2.10
CA ARG A 97 12.16 -25.01 -1.24
C ARG A 97 12.93 -23.99 -2.08
N GLU A 98 13.44 -24.37 -3.24
CA GLU A 98 14.13 -23.48 -4.17
C GLU A 98 13.20 -22.40 -4.75
N HIS A 99 11.96 -22.78 -5.09
CA HIS A 99 10.95 -21.83 -5.52
C HIS A 99 10.53 -20.86 -4.40
N GLU A 100 10.32 -21.37 -3.18
CA GLU A 100 9.95 -20.53 -2.03
C GLU A 100 11.08 -19.53 -1.69
N THR A 101 12.33 -19.99 -1.69
CA THR A 101 13.51 -19.13 -1.44
C THR A 101 13.64 -18.05 -2.52
N ARG A 102 13.63 -18.42 -3.81
CA ARG A 102 13.64 -17.45 -4.93
C ARG A 102 12.50 -16.43 -4.86
N THR A 103 11.30 -16.89 -4.51
CA THR A 103 10.13 -16.00 -4.38
C THR A 103 10.32 -15.03 -3.22
N SER A 104 10.83 -15.51 -2.08
CA SER A 104 11.12 -14.69 -0.91
C SER A 104 12.21 -13.64 -1.18
N GLU A 105 13.25 -14.01 -1.92
CA GLU A 105 14.33 -13.11 -2.34
C GLU A 105 13.82 -12.04 -3.30
N THR A 106 13.06 -12.42 -4.31
CA THR A 106 12.42 -11.50 -5.27
C THR A 106 11.52 -10.50 -4.54
N ARG A 107 10.76 -10.96 -3.54
CA ARG A 107 9.91 -10.10 -2.71
C ARG A 107 10.73 -9.14 -1.84
N ARG A 108 11.84 -9.58 -1.25
CA ARG A 108 12.77 -8.71 -0.50
C ARG A 108 13.40 -7.65 -1.40
N MET A 109 13.85 -8.04 -2.60
CA MET A 109 14.40 -7.10 -3.59
C MET A 109 13.36 -6.05 -4.00
N PHE A 110 12.11 -6.45 -4.24
CA PHE A 110 11.03 -5.51 -4.58
C PHE A 110 10.75 -4.51 -3.46
N VAL A 111 10.70 -4.96 -2.20
CA VAL A 111 10.52 -4.07 -1.04
C VAL A 111 11.69 -3.10 -0.91
N SER A 112 12.93 -3.58 -1.09
CA SER A 112 14.12 -2.73 -1.07
C SER A 112 14.12 -1.70 -2.20
N LEU A 113 13.78 -2.11 -3.43
CA LEU A 113 13.67 -1.22 -4.58
C LEU A 113 12.57 -0.18 -4.38
N SER A 114 11.39 -0.60 -3.92
CA SER A 114 10.28 0.31 -3.61
C SER A 114 10.70 1.32 -2.54
N SER A 115 11.38 0.88 -1.48
CA SER A 115 11.89 1.77 -0.43
C SER A 115 12.95 2.74 -0.97
N ASN A 116 13.87 2.28 -1.83
CA ASN A 116 14.85 3.13 -2.51
C ASN A 116 14.18 4.19 -3.38
N VAL A 117 13.23 3.78 -4.23
CA VAL A 117 12.46 4.72 -5.09
C VAL A 117 11.70 5.72 -4.23
N GLN A 118 11.05 5.27 -3.17
CA GLN A 118 10.29 6.14 -2.27
C GLN A 118 11.21 7.12 -1.51
N ARG A 119 12.43 6.70 -1.15
CA ARG A 119 13.45 7.59 -0.55
C ARG A 119 14.00 8.60 -1.55
N ILE A 120 14.22 8.21 -2.80
CA ILE A 120 14.63 9.12 -3.88
C ILE A 120 13.51 10.13 -4.12
N LEU A 121 12.27 9.69 -4.29
CA LEU A 121 11.13 10.58 -4.50
C LEU A 121 10.91 11.55 -3.32
N ALA A 122 11.02 11.07 -2.08
CA ALA A 122 10.96 11.92 -0.89
C ALA A 122 12.12 12.93 -0.86
N GLY A 123 13.34 12.47 -1.16
CA GLY A 123 14.52 13.34 -1.25
C GLY A 123 14.40 14.42 -2.33
N TRP A 124 13.71 14.17 -3.44
CA TRP A 124 13.49 15.17 -4.49
C TRP A 124 12.37 16.16 -4.13
N ALA A 125 11.29 15.68 -3.49
CA ALA A 125 10.22 16.54 -2.99
C ALA A 125 10.75 17.49 -1.89
N ASP A 126 11.52 16.95 -0.95
CA ASP A 126 12.15 17.71 0.12
C ASP A 126 13.26 18.61 -0.42
N ALA A 127 14.19 18.14 -1.27
CA ALA A 127 15.27 18.97 -1.77
C ALA A 127 14.79 20.12 -2.66
N GLY A 128 13.77 19.93 -3.49
CA GLY A 128 13.24 20.97 -4.38
C GLY A 128 12.45 22.05 -3.65
N GLN A 129 11.61 21.68 -2.68
CA GLN A 129 10.88 22.65 -1.85
C GLN A 129 11.81 23.33 -0.83
N GLN A 130 12.76 22.60 -0.26
CA GLN A 130 13.70 23.12 0.73
C GLN A 130 14.75 24.03 0.09
N THR A 131 15.22 23.78 -1.13
CA THR A 131 16.13 24.72 -1.82
C THR A 131 15.42 26.02 -2.22
N VAL A 132 14.18 25.97 -2.72
CA VAL A 132 13.41 27.19 -3.04
C VAL A 132 13.07 27.98 -1.78
N GLN A 133 12.68 27.33 -0.69
CA GLN A 133 12.45 27.98 0.61
C GLN A 133 13.75 28.52 1.24
N MET A 134 14.88 27.81 1.09
CA MET A 134 16.18 28.28 1.59
C MET A 134 16.70 29.49 0.82
N VAL A 135 16.60 29.49 -0.52
CA VAL A 135 17.01 30.62 -1.36
C VAL A 135 16.14 31.84 -1.06
N SER A 136 14.84 31.67 -0.89
CA SER A 136 13.92 32.76 -0.49
C SER A 136 14.21 33.26 0.94
N SER A 137 14.49 32.36 1.88
CA SER A 137 14.84 32.71 3.26
C SER A 137 16.17 33.46 3.36
N GLU A 138 17.18 33.05 2.59
CA GLU A 138 18.48 33.72 2.53
C GLU A 138 18.35 35.11 1.88
N GLN A 139 17.60 35.22 0.79
CA GLN A 139 17.30 36.51 0.16
C GLN A 139 16.55 37.45 1.12
N ARG A 140 15.57 36.94 1.86
CA ARG A 140 14.84 37.68 2.90
C ARG A 140 15.78 38.16 4.00
N SER A 141 16.65 37.28 4.52
CA SER A 141 17.62 37.61 5.56
C SER A 141 18.61 38.70 5.09
N ARG A 142 19.11 38.61 3.86
CA ARG A 142 20.01 39.62 3.28
C ARG A 142 19.34 40.99 3.18
N ILE A 143 18.12 41.05 2.64
CA ILE A 143 17.36 42.31 2.52
C ILE A 143 17.04 42.89 3.90
N GLN A 144 16.70 42.05 4.88
CA GLN A 144 16.47 42.50 6.26
C GLN A 144 17.73 43.10 6.90
N ALA A 145 18.88 42.44 6.76
CA ALA A 145 20.15 42.97 7.25
C ALA A 145 20.52 44.32 6.60
N GLU A 146 20.29 44.46 5.28
CA GLU A 146 20.51 45.73 4.59
C GLU A 146 19.54 46.84 5.06
N LEU A 147 18.27 46.51 5.33
CA LEU A 147 17.30 47.44 5.90
C LEU A 147 17.68 47.88 7.32
N GLU A 148 18.16 46.96 8.15
CA GLU A 148 18.64 47.27 9.50
C GLU A 148 19.88 48.17 9.46
N SER A 149 20.86 47.85 8.61
CA SER A 149 22.03 48.72 8.36
C SER A 149 21.62 50.12 7.91
N TYR A 150 20.70 50.23 6.94
CA TYR A 150 20.18 51.52 6.48
C TYR A 150 19.51 52.32 7.61
N ARG A 151 18.71 51.65 8.45
CA ARG A 151 18.02 52.26 9.59
C ARG A 151 18.99 52.74 10.66
N LEU A 152 19.98 51.92 11.01
CA LEU A 152 21.02 52.26 11.98
C LEU A 152 21.86 53.45 11.50
N GLU A 153 22.33 53.42 10.26
CA GLU A 153 23.08 54.54 9.67
C GLU A 153 22.23 55.83 9.63
N GLY A 154 20.94 55.73 9.33
CA GLY A 154 20.02 56.87 9.38
C GLY A 154 19.85 57.43 10.80
N ALA A 155 19.71 56.56 11.80
CA ALA A 155 19.61 56.97 13.20
C ALA A 155 20.91 57.63 13.71
N GLU A 156 22.08 57.11 13.33
CA GLU A 156 23.37 57.74 13.67
C GLU A 156 23.52 59.13 13.06
N VAL A 157 23.07 59.32 11.81
CA VAL A 157 23.08 60.64 11.16
C VAL A 157 22.12 61.59 11.85
N SER A 158 20.92 61.13 12.21
CA SER A 158 19.95 61.94 12.95
C SER A 158 20.53 62.41 14.28
N ALA A 159 21.11 61.50 15.07
CA ALA A 159 21.72 61.83 16.36
C ALA A 159 22.88 62.83 16.20
N LEU A 160 23.73 62.66 15.18
CA LEU A 160 24.81 63.60 14.89
C LEU A 160 24.27 65.01 14.54
N LEU A 161 23.17 65.09 13.81
CA LEU A 161 22.54 66.37 13.49
C LEU A 161 21.91 67.01 14.74
N ASP A 162 21.24 66.22 15.58
CA ASP A 162 20.67 66.70 16.84
C ASP A 162 21.78 67.28 17.76
N ASP A 163 22.92 66.60 17.87
CA ASP A 163 24.08 67.06 18.63
C ASP A 163 24.66 68.36 18.06
N VAL A 164 24.78 68.46 16.73
CA VAL A 164 25.27 69.67 16.06
C VAL A 164 24.28 70.84 16.24
N ASP A 165 22.98 70.60 16.17
CA ASP A 165 21.95 71.62 16.35
C ASP A 165 21.92 72.13 17.80
N ALA A 166 22.08 71.23 18.79
CA ALA A 166 22.18 71.59 20.21
C ALA A 166 23.42 72.44 20.48
N THR A 167 24.60 71.95 20.08
CA THR A 167 25.88 72.67 20.27
C THR A 167 25.93 74.00 19.52
N THR A 168 25.35 74.08 18.32
CA THR A 168 25.23 75.34 17.58
C THR A 168 24.30 76.32 18.31
N SER A 169 23.23 75.82 18.92
CA SER A 169 22.30 76.64 19.70
C SER A 169 22.95 77.19 20.97
N GLU A 170 23.73 76.37 21.68
CA GLU A 170 24.54 76.77 22.85
C GLU A 170 25.59 77.81 22.44
N LEU A 171 26.37 77.55 21.40
CA LEU A 171 27.36 78.49 20.88
C LEU A 171 26.72 79.83 20.46
N ARG A 172 25.53 79.78 19.85
CA ARG A 172 24.75 80.99 19.52
C ARG A 172 24.35 81.75 20.77
N GLN A 173 23.93 81.06 21.83
CA GLN A 173 23.58 81.67 23.11
C GLN A 173 24.79 82.34 23.76
N ASP A 174 25.94 81.68 23.76
CA ASP A 174 27.20 82.21 24.31
C ASP A 174 27.67 83.47 23.58
N VAL A 175 27.59 83.47 22.25
CA VAL A 175 27.98 84.63 21.43
C VAL A 175 27.00 85.79 21.57
N LEU A 176 25.69 85.52 21.52
CA LEU A 176 24.67 86.58 21.47
C LEU A 176 24.24 87.09 22.85
N GLN A 177 24.03 86.18 23.81
CA GLN A 177 23.50 86.51 25.14
C GLN A 177 24.63 86.77 26.15
N HIS A 178 25.68 85.95 26.15
CA HIS A 178 26.79 86.07 27.10
C HIS A 178 27.95 86.92 26.58
N ARG A 179 27.92 87.34 25.30
CA ARG A 179 28.97 88.13 24.62
C ARG A 179 30.36 87.48 24.69
N CYS A 180 30.39 86.15 24.75
CA CYS A 180 31.61 85.37 24.68
C CYS A 180 32.17 85.38 23.25
N ARG A 181 33.50 85.37 23.11
CA ARG A 181 34.13 85.17 21.80
C ARG A 181 34.10 83.67 21.50
N SER A 182 33.42 83.26 20.43
CA SER A 182 33.43 81.87 19.99
C SER A 182 34.83 81.45 19.54
N SER A 183 35.18 80.19 19.82
CA SER A 183 36.43 79.61 19.34
C SER A 183 36.29 79.26 17.85
N SER A 184 37.18 79.78 16.99
CA SER A 184 37.21 79.41 15.56
C SER A 184 37.33 77.90 15.38
N ALA A 185 38.09 77.23 16.26
CA ALA A 185 38.30 75.79 16.21
C ALA A 185 37.02 74.98 16.48
N GLU A 186 36.12 75.48 17.33
CA GLU A 186 34.83 74.83 17.63
C GLU A 186 33.86 74.95 16.45
N VAL A 187 33.82 76.12 15.81
CA VAL A 187 33.04 76.34 14.58
C VAL A 187 33.55 75.44 13.44
N GLU A 188 34.87 75.32 13.28
CA GLU A 188 35.48 74.43 12.30
C GLU A 188 35.15 72.94 12.58
N LEU A 189 35.12 72.53 13.85
CA LEU A 189 34.72 71.19 14.25
C LEU A 189 33.25 70.88 13.90
N LEU A 190 32.33 71.82 14.19
CA LEU A 190 30.91 71.67 13.83
C LEU A 190 30.72 71.61 12.30
N ALA A 191 31.46 72.43 11.55
CA ALA A 191 31.46 72.39 10.07
C ALA A 191 31.96 71.03 9.53
N LEU A 192 32.95 70.42 10.19
CA LEU A 192 33.44 69.08 9.85
C LEU A 192 32.36 68.01 10.13
N HIS A 193 31.67 68.08 11.27
CA HIS A 193 30.56 67.18 11.60
C HIS A 193 29.41 67.29 10.58
N LEU A 194 29.04 68.51 10.18
CA LEU A 194 28.05 68.74 9.12
C LEU A 194 28.49 68.18 7.77
N SER A 195 29.77 68.31 7.42
CA SER A 195 30.32 67.74 6.19
C SER A 195 30.21 66.21 6.19
N ARG A 196 30.52 65.56 7.33
CA ARG A 196 30.38 64.11 7.52
C ARG A 196 28.91 63.67 7.46
N ALA A 197 28.00 64.40 8.09
CA ALA A 197 26.56 64.14 8.02
C ALA A 197 26.05 64.23 6.57
N THR A 198 26.49 65.24 5.82
CA THR A 198 26.13 65.44 4.41
C THR A 198 26.59 64.26 3.53
N GLN A 199 27.83 63.78 3.73
CA GLN A 199 28.34 62.63 3.00
C GLN A 199 27.55 61.35 3.31
N ARG A 200 27.23 61.10 4.59
CA ARG A 200 26.42 59.95 5.01
C ARG A 200 24.99 60.02 4.46
N LEU A 201 24.35 61.19 4.50
CA LEU A 201 23.02 61.41 3.89
C LEU A 201 23.03 61.17 2.38
N ALA A 202 24.06 61.62 1.67
CA ALA A 202 24.19 61.38 0.25
C ALA A 202 24.32 59.87 -0.06
N SER A 203 25.09 59.13 0.74
CA SER A 203 25.21 57.67 0.63
C SER A 203 23.85 56.97 0.87
N LEU A 204 23.15 57.30 1.95
CA LEU A 204 21.82 56.75 2.26
C LEU A 204 20.83 57.05 1.12
N LYS A 205 20.76 58.31 0.67
CA LYS A 205 19.88 58.72 -0.43
C LYS A 205 20.13 57.93 -1.72
N ASN A 206 21.39 57.64 -2.03
CA ASN A 206 21.74 56.91 -3.25
C ASN A 206 21.44 55.40 -3.13
N ARG A 207 21.58 54.80 -1.94
CA ARG A 207 21.30 53.37 -1.70
C ARG A 207 19.80 53.06 -1.61
N PHE A 208 18.99 54.02 -1.15
CA PHE A 208 17.58 53.81 -0.85
C PHE A 208 16.73 53.28 -2.02
N PRO A 209 16.81 53.81 -3.26
CA PRO A 209 15.97 53.34 -4.36
C PRO A 209 16.18 51.86 -4.71
N GLU A 210 17.43 51.39 -4.64
CA GLU A 210 17.76 49.99 -4.93
C GLU A 210 17.29 49.05 -3.82
N LEU A 211 17.46 49.46 -2.55
CA LEU A 211 16.97 48.71 -1.39
C LEU A 211 15.43 48.64 -1.38
N GLU A 212 14.77 49.75 -1.71
CA GLU A 212 13.31 49.85 -1.85
C GLU A 212 12.79 48.90 -2.94
N ALA A 213 13.41 48.92 -4.13
CA ALA A 213 13.02 48.06 -5.24
C ALA A 213 13.18 46.57 -4.88
N ARG A 214 14.32 46.18 -4.31
CA ARG A 214 14.58 44.79 -3.87
C ARG A 214 13.57 44.34 -2.80
N THR A 215 13.29 45.19 -1.82
CA THR A 215 12.32 44.89 -0.76
C THR A 215 10.90 44.73 -1.32
N ARG A 216 10.44 45.64 -2.19
CA ARG A 216 9.11 45.52 -2.81
C ARG A 216 8.96 44.29 -3.68
N ASN A 217 10.01 43.93 -4.43
CA ASN A 217 9.99 42.74 -5.27
C ASN A 217 9.86 41.47 -4.44
N LEU A 218 10.61 41.36 -3.33
CA LEU A 218 10.48 40.26 -2.39
C LEU A 218 9.05 40.17 -1.83
N LEU A 219 8.51 41.29 -1.33
CA LEU A 219 7.15 41.33 -0.78
C LEU A 219 6.09 40.94 -1.81
N ARG A 220 6.26 41.35 -3.07
CA ARG A 220 5.35 40.97 -4.16
C ARG A 220 5.42 39.48 -4.45
N GLN A 221 6.61 38.90 -4.54
CA GLN A 221 6.79 37.47 -4.74
C GLN A 221 6.16 36.66 -3.61
N GLU A 222 6.39 37.07 -2.36
CA GLU A 222 5.77 36.44 -1.19
C GLU A 222 4.24 36.55 -1.24
N ALA A 223 3.69 37.72 -1.59
CA ALA A 223 2.25 37.91 -1.75
C ALA A 223 1.66 37.02 -2.86
N ASP A 224 2.36 36.86 -3.99
CA ASP A 224 1.93 35.99 -5.09
C ASP A 224 1.91 34.51 -4.65
N THR A 225 2.90 34.07 -3.86
CA THR A 225 2.91 32.71 -3.30
C THR A 225 1.77 32.47 -2.32
N VAL A 226 1.52 33.40 -1.40
CA VAL A 226 0.41 33.31 -0.44
C VAL A 226 -0.93 33.26 -1.18
N ALA A 227 -1.12 34.11 -2.19
CA ALA A 227 -2.35 34.11 -2.98
C ALA A 227 -2.57 32.80 -3.76
N CYS A 228 -1.50 32.14 -4.22
CA CYS A 228 -1.58 30.83 -4.86
C CYS A 228 -1.98 29.75 -3.84
N ASP A 229 -1.37 29.75 -2.66
CA ASP A 229 -1.67 28.78 -1.60
C ASP A 229 -3.11 28.93 -1.11
N GLU A 230 -3.59 30.16 -0.92
CA GLU A 230 -4.98 30.44 -0.55
C GLU A 230 -5.98 29.89 -1.58
N ARG A 231 -5.69 30.06 -2.88
CA ARG A 231 -6.52 29.49 -3.96
C ARG A 231 -6.54 27.96 -3.89
N HIS A 232 -5.38 27.34 -3.68
CA HIS A 232 -5.29 25.89 -3.56
C HIS A 232 -6.11 25.38 -2.36
N LEU A 233 -6.02 26.04 -1.20
CA LEU A 233 -6.81 25.68 -0.02
C LEU A 233 -8.31 25.83 -0.27
N ALA A 234 -8.75 26.90 -0.93
CA ALA A 234 -10.15 27.09 -1.29
C ALA A 234 -10.65 25.98 -2.25
N ASP A 235 -9.85 25.65 -3.27
CA ASP A 235 -10.17 24.58 -4.23
C ASP A 235 -10.23 23.21 -3.54
N GLU A 236 -9.29 22.90 -2.65
CA GLU A 236 -9.30 21.66 -1.86
C GLU A 236 -10.52 21.58 -0.95
N GLN A 237 -10.88 22.66 -0.26
CA GLN A 237 -12.07 22.72 0.57
C GLN A 237 -13.33 22.43 -0.28
N GLN A 238 -13.49 23.10 -1.42
CA GLN A 238 -14.63 22.86 -2.31
C GLN A 238 -14.66 21.42 -2.82
N ARG A 239 -13.49 20.85 -3.14
CA ARG A 239 -13.37 19.47 -3.63
C ARG A 239 -13.77 18.47 -2.54
N LEU A 240 -13.32 18.66 -1.31
CA LEU A 240 -13.72 17.86 -0.15
C LEU A 240 -15.23 17.95 0.10
N GLU A 241 -15.82 19.13 0.06
CA GLU A 241 -17.27 19.32 0.19
C GLU A 241 -18.05 18.60 -0.92
N SER A 242 -17.54 18.60 -2.16
CA SER A 242 -18.14 17.89 -3.28
C SER A 242 -18.12 16.37 -3.06
N TRP A 243 -16.99 15.82 -2.59
CA TRP A 243 -16.86 14.39 -2.28
C TRP A 243 -17.75 14.01 -1.10
N LEU A 244 -17.82 14.84 -0.05
CA LEU A 244 -18.69 14.59 1.10
C LEU A 244 -20.18 14.59 0.69
N ARG A 245 -20.60 15.52 -0.17
CA ARG A 245 -21.96 15.52 -0.74
C ARG A 245 -22.24 14.24 -1.53
N ARG A 246 -21.29 13.80 -2.36
CA ARG A 246 -21.40 12.54 -3.10
C ARG A 246 -21.49 11.33 -2.17
N VAL A 247 -20.69 11.29 -1.11
CA VAL A 247 -20.74 10.25 -0.08
C VAL A 247 -22.11 10.23 0.59
N LYS A 248 -22.64 11.38 1.04
CA LYS A 248 -23.99 11.47 1.64
C LYS A 248 -25.07 10.91 0.70
N LYS A 249 -25.03 11.28 -0.59
CA LYS A 249 -25.97 10.78 -1.59
C LYS A 249 -25.88 9.26 -1.76
N LEU A 250 -24.66 8.73 -1.90
CA LEU A 250 -24.44 7.29 -2.05
C LEU A 250 -24.84 6.51 -0.79
N THR A 251 -24.54 7.03 0.40
CA THR A 251 -24.97 6.43 1.67
C THR A 251 -26.49 6.35 1.77
N MET A 252 -27.20 7.42 1.42
CA MET A 252 -28.66 7.41 1.40
C MET A 252 -29.21 6.38 0.40
N MET A 253 -28.65 6.33 -0.80
CA MET A 253 -29.05 5.35 -1.82
C MET A 253 -28.78 3.90 -1.39
N LEU A 254 -27.64 3.64 -0.75
CA LEU A 254 -27.31 2.32 -0.20
C LEU A 254 -28.25 1.92 0.93
N TYR A 255 -28.66 2.87 1.78
CA TYR A 255 -29.67 2.63 2.81
C TYR A 255 -31.00 2.23 2.18
N THR A 256 -31.48 2.97 1.18
CA THR A 256 -32.70 2.61 0.43
C THR A 256 -32.59 1.23 -0.22
N PHE A 257 -31.48 0.92 -0.89
CA PHE A 257 -31.26 -0.41 -1.48
C PHE A 257 -31.28 -1.53 -0.44
N LYS A 258 -30.72 -1.29 0.75
CA LYS A 258 -30.77 -2.26 1.84
C LYS A 258 -32.22 -2.51 2.28
N GLN A 259 -33.01 -1.45 2.52
CA GLN A 259 -34.42 -1.59 2.92
C GLN A 259 -35.26 -2.31 1.85
N LEU A 260 -35.04 -2.00 0.57
CA LEU A 260 -35.71 -2.68 -0.54
C LEU A 260 -35.34 -4.16 -0.63
N ALA A 261 -34.05 -4.49 -0.48
CA ALA A 261 -33.60 -5.88 -0.48
C ALA A 261 -34.20 -6.68 0.69
N GLU A 262 -34.30 -6.07 1.88
CA GLU A 262 -34.96 -6.68 3.05
C GLU A 262 -36.47 -6.86 2.82
N ALA A 263 -37.15 -5.94 2.15
CA ALA A 263 -38.56 -6.08 1.80
C ALA A 263 -38.79 -7.18 0.75
N GLN A 264 -37.96 -7.22 -0.30
CA GLN A 264 -38.01 -8.26 -1.33
C GLN A 264 -37.72 -9.66 -0.78
N ALA A 265 -36.78 -9.78 0.16
CA ALA A 265 -36.52 -11.05 0.82
C ALA A 265 -37.76 -11.59 1.55
N LYS A 266 -38.53 -10.70 2.21
CA LYS A 266 -39.78 -11.05 2.91
C LYS A 266 -40.90 -11.43 1.93
N GLU A 267 -41.00 -10.77 0.79
CA GLU A 267 -42.00 -11.11 -0.25
C GLU A 267 -41.66 -12.40 -1.01
N SER A 268 -40.37 -12.67 -1.27
CA SER A 268 -39.91 -13.87 -1.96
C SER A 268 -40.14 -15.15 -1.15
N GLU A 269 -40.10 -15.10 0.18
CA GLU A 269 -40.49 -16.23 1.05
C GLU A 269 -41.98 -16.58 0.90
N VAL A 270 -42.83 -15.61 0.50
CA VAL A 270 -44.28 -15.80 0.31
C VAL A 270 -44.63 -16.16 -1.14
N ALA A 271 -43.83 -15.77 -2.13
CA ALA A 271 -44.10 -15.96 -3.56
C ALA A 271 -43.44 -17.21 -4.21
N GLY A 272 -42.48 -17.84 -3.53
CA GLY A 272 -41.64 -18.93 -4.06
C GLY A 272 -42.35 -20.11 -4.76
N PRO A 273 -43.55 -20.57 -4.35
CA PRO A 273 -44.23 -21.68 -5.02
C PRO A 273 -45.11 -21.30 -6.21
N ARG A 274 -45.48 -20.03 -6.39
CA ARG A 274 -46.56 -19.63 -7.33
C ARG A 274 -46.11 -19.37 -8.77
N MET A 275 -44.94 -18.75 -8.95
CA MET A 275 -44.43 -18.42 -10.29
C MET A 275 -43.87 -19.63 -11.05
N THR A 276 -43.23 -20.56 -10.32
CA THR A 276 -42.67 -21.79 -10.88
C THR A 276 -43.76 -22.77 -11.32
N ALA A 277 -44.88 -22.84 -10.57
CA ALA A 277 -46.05 -23.62 -10.94
C ALA A 277 -46.75 -23.07 -12.20
N ALA A 278 -46.92 -21.75 -12.31
CA ALA A 278 -47.56 -21.12 -13.48
C ALA A 278 -46.74 -21.32 -14.78
N LEU A 279 -45.40 -21.21 -14.71
CA LEU A 279 -44.53 -21.48 -15.85
C LEU A 279 -44.50 -22.97 -16.22
N ALA A 280 -44.50 -23.87 -15.24
CA ALA A 280 -44.58 -25.31 -15.48
C ALA A 280 -45.91 -25.71 -16.15
N GLU A 281 -47.02 -25.05 -15.79
CA GLU A 281 -48.33 -25.28 -16.38
C GLU A 281 -48.49 -24.67 -17.79
N CYS A 282 -47.77 -23.59 -18.11
CA CYS A 282 -47.70 -23.06 -19.47
C CYS A 282 -46.83 -23.92 -20.40
N LEU A 283 -45.75 -24.52 -19.88
CA LEU A 283 -44.85 -25.37 -20.66
C LEU A 283 -45.44 -26.74 -21.00
N SER A 284 -46.32 -27.29 -20.14
CA SER A 284 -47.01 -28.56 -20.42
C SER A 284 -48.11 -28.45 -21.48
N LYS A 285 -48.54 -27.24 -21.84
CA LYS A 285 -49.57 -26.99 -22.88
C LYS A 285 -48.97 -26.73 -24.26
N ALA A 286 -47.64 -26.74 -24.40
CA ALA A 286 -46.91 -26.38 -25.62
C ALA A 286 -46.35 -27.59 -26.39
N GLU A 287 -46.93 -28.77 -26.21
CA GLU A 287 -46.53 -29.97 -26.96
C GLU A 287 -47.33 -30.07 -28.28
N ASP A 288 -46.56 -30.08 -29.37
CA ASP A 288 -46.90 -30.60 -30.70
C ASP A 288 -47.81 -29.79 -31.64
N SER A 289 -47.36 -28.59 -32.01
CA SER A 289 -47.70 -28.05 -33.34
C SER A 289 -46.44 -27.80 -34.17
N ALA A 290 -46.29 -28.57 -35.26
CA ALA A 290 -45.20 -28.42 -36.23
C ALA A 290 -45.19 -27.04 -36.91
N GLU A 291 -46.30 -26.33 -36.86
CA GLU A 291 -46.45 -24.95 -37.32
C GLU A 291 -45.80 -23.97 -36.34
N VAL A 292 -46.09 -24.10 -35.04
CA VAL A 292 -45.41 -23.33 -33.97
C VAL A 292 -43.90 -23.54 -34.01
N ARG A 293 -43.45 -24.77 -34.29
CA ARG A 293 -42.01 -25.07 -34.46
C ARG A 293 -41.42 -24.39 -35.70
N ARG A 294 -42.14 -24.39 -36.83
CA ARG A 294 -41.69 -23.73 -38.06
C ARG A 294 -41.67 -22.21 -37.90
N ASP A 295 -42.69 -21.63 -37.28
CA ASP A 295 -42.77 -20.19 -37.00
C ASP A 295 -41.68 -19.76 -36.02
N LEU A 296 -41.42 -20.57 -34.99
CA LEU A 296 -40.30 -20.34 -34.07
C LEU A 296 -38.96 -20.38 -34.80
N LEU A 297 -38.73 -21.38 -35.66
CA LEU A 297 -37.49 -21.47 -36.45
C LEU A 297 -37.36 -20.33 -37.48
N HIS A 298 -38.47 -19.88 -38.08
CA HIS A 298 -38.50 -18.72 -38.98
C HIS A 298 -38.18 -17.43 -38.23
N ASN A 299 -38.75 -17.25 -37.03
CA ASN A 299 -38.42 -16.13 -36.14
C ASN A 299 -36.97 -16.17 -35.66
N ILE A 300 -36.43 -17.35 -35.33
CA ILE A 300 -35.02 -17.51 -34.98
C ILE A 300 -34.12 -17.14 -36.18
N ALA A 301 -34.53 -17.52 -37.40
CA ALA A 301 -33.79 -17.20 -38.62
C ALA A 301 -33.87 -15.71 -39.00
N SER A 302 -34.94 -15.00 -38.63
CA SER A 302 -35.13 -13.58 -38.92
C SER A 302 -34.50 -12.65 -37.88
N VAL A 303 -34.14 -13.16 -36.69
CA VAL A 303 -33.36 -12.41 -35.70
C VAL A 303 -31.95 -12.18 -36.24
N CYS A 304 -31.65 -10.94 -36.63
CA CYS A 304 -30.29 -10.49 -36.89
C CYS A 304 -29.65 -10.05 -35.57
N PRO A 305 -28.73 -10.81 -34.96
CA PRO A 305 -28.15 -10.44 -33.68
C PRO A 305 -27.18 -9.27 -33.87
N ASP A 306 -27.45 -8.15 -33.20
CA ASP A 306 -26.53 -7.02 -33.13
C ASP A 306 -25.32 -7.41 -32.27
N HIS A 307 -24.28 -7.88 -32.95
CA HIS A 307 -23.07 -8.40 -32.31
C HIS A 307 -22.30 -7.29 -31.59
N GLU A 308 -22.27 -6.07 -32.13
CA GLU A 308 -21.57 -4.94 -31.53
C GLU A 308 -22.23 -4.52 -30.22
N ARG A 309 -23.55 -4.39 -30.22
CA ARG A 309 -24.30 -4.09 -29.00
C ARG A 309 -24.14 -5.20 -27.96
N ARG A 310 -24.20 -6.46 -28.38
CA ARG A 310 -24.02 -7.62 -27.48
C ARG A 310 -22.62 -7.62 -26.86
N VAL A 311 -21.57 -7.41 -27.65
CA VAL A 311 -20.18 -7.32 -27.14
C VAL A 311 -20.03 -6.12 -26.20
N ALA A 312 -20.63 -4.97 -26.52
CA ALA A 312 -20.61 -3.80 -25.64
C ALA A 312 -21.34 -4.07 -24.30
N GLU A 313 -22.44 -4.81 -24.31
CA GLU A 313 -23.15 -5.23 -23.09
C GLU A 313 -22.34 -6.24 -22.27
N ILE A 314 -21.69 -7.21 -22.91
CA ILE A 314 -20.76 -8.15 -22.26
C ILE A 314 -19.62 -7.39 -21.58
N ASN A 315 -18.96 -6.47 -22.30
CA ASN A 315 -17.87 -5.67 -21.75
C ASN A 315 -18.32 -4.80 -20.57
N ARG A 316 -19.53 -4.22 -20.63
CA ARG A 316 -20.10 -3.46 -19.50
C ARG A 316 -20.41 -4.35 -18.30
N ALA A 317 -20.91 -5.56 -18.53
CA ALA A 317 -21.20 -6.53 -17.48
C ALA A 317 -19.91 -7.05 -16.82
N GLU A 318 -18.90 -7.40 -17.62
CA GLU A 318 -17.58 -7.80 -17.14
C GLU A 318 -16.91 -6.68 -16.33
N ALA A 319 -16.94 -5.44 -16.81
CA ALA A 319 -16.45 -4.29 -16.06
C ALA A 319 -17.21 -4.10 -14.74
N ALA A 320 -18.51 -4.36 -14.69
CA ALA A 320 -19.29 -4.32 -13.45
C ALA A 320 -18.88 -5.43 -12.47
N ILE A 321 -18.66 -6.65 -12.96
CA ILE A 321 -18.17 -7.79 -12.15
C ILE A 321 -16.79 -7.47 -11.58
N GLN A 322 -15.87 -6.97 -12.40
CA GLN A 322 -14.52 -6.58 -11.97
C GLN A 322 -14.57 -5.47 -10.90
N ARG A 323 -15.44 -4.45 -11.06
CA ARG A 323 -15.66 -3.41 -10.04
C ARG A 323 -16.14 -4.01 -8.71
N ARG A 324 -17.10 -4.93 -8.74
CA ARG A 324 -17.62 -5.60 -7.54
C ARG A 324 -16.54 -6.43 -6.84
N GLN A 325 -15.78 -7.23 -7.59
CA GLN A 325 -14.68 -8.03 -7.03
C GLN A 325 -13.62 -7.14 -6.37
N ARG A 326 -13.27 -6.00 -6.98
CA ARG A 326 -12.36 -5.02 -6.40
C ARG A 326 -12.87 -4.49 -5.05
N MET A 327 -14.12 -4.03 -5.01
CA MET A 327 -14.77 -3.53 -3.79
C MET A 327 -14.81 -4.59 -2.67
N ILE A 328 -15.07 -5.85 -3.00
CA ILE A 328 -15.08 -6.96 -2.03
C ILE A 328 -13.68 -7.19 -1.45
N ARG A 329 -12.64 -7.22 -2.30
CA ARG A 329 -11.24 -7.37 -1.85
C ARG A 329 -10.84 -6.22 -0.93
N GLU A 330 -11.12 -4.99 -1.33
CA GLU A 330 -10.84 -3.80 -0.52
C GLU A 330 -11.57 -3.83 0.83
N ALA A 331 -12.84 -4.23 0.86
CA ALA A 331 -13.61 -4.39 2.09
C ALA A 331 -12.99 -5.44 3.04
N ALA A 332 -12.49 -6.56 2.52
CA ALA A 332 -11.78 -7.56 3.33
C ALA A 332 -10.49 -6.98 3.93
N THR A 333 -9.72 -6.22 3.15
CA THR A 333 -8.51 -5.56 3.66
C THR A 333 -8.80 -4.50 4.72
N LEU A 334 -9.87 -3.72 4.57
CA LEU A 334 -10.32 -2.73 5.55
C LEU A 334 -10.75 -3.38 6.87
N LYS A 335 -11.47 -4.51 6.82
CA LYS A 335 -11.82 -5.29 8.01
C LYS A 335 -10.57 -5.85 8.71
N ALA A 336 -9.60 -6.35 7.95
CA ALA A 336 -8.32 -6.81 8.49
C ALA A 336 -7.52 -5.67 9.16
N LYS A 337 -7.47 -4.48 8.54
CA LYS A 337 -6.82 -3.30 9.13
C LYS A 337 -7.49 -2.90 10.44
N LYS A 338 -8.82 -2.77 10.47
CA LYS A 338 -9.55 -2.39 11.68
C LYS A 338 -9.34 -3.37 12.84
N THR A 339 -9.32 -4.67 12.55
CA THR A 339 -9.06 -5.72 13.57
C THR A 339 -7.63 -5.63 14.10
N LEU A 340 -6.64 -5.39 13.24
CA LEU A 340 -5.25 -5.13 13.65
C LEU A 340 -5.12 -3.87 14.51
N THR A 341 -5.76 -2.75 14.13
CA THR A 341 -5.71 -1.50 14.91
C THR A 341 -6.37 -1.66 16.28
N ALA A 342 -7.50 -2.37 16.35
CA ALA A 342 -8.19 -2.67 17.61
C ALA A 342 -7.40 -3.65 18.51
N ALA A 343 -6.60 -4.55 17.91
CA ALA A 343 -5.68 -5.41 18.64
C ALA A 343 -4.48 -4.62 19.16
N ALA A 344 -3.93 -3.71 18.35
CA ALA A 344 -2.82 -2.83 18.73
C ALA A 344 -3.18 -1.90 19.89
N SER A 345 -4.39 -1.33 19.91
CA SER A 345 -4.86 -0.49 21.02
C SER A 345 -5.07 -1.25 22.33
N ARG A 346 -5.13 -2.59 22.31
CA ARG A 346 -5.22 -3.45 23.52
C ARG A 346 -3.85 -3.82 24.08
N LEU A 347 -2.77 -3.60 23.33
CA LEU A 347 -1.42 -3.72 23.83
C LEU A 347 -1.06 -2.39 24.50
N LYS A 348 -0.89 -2.39 25.83
CA LYS A 348 -0.38 -1.22 26.56
C LYS A 348 1.02 -0.87 26.02
N PRO A 349 1.38 0.42 25.86
CA PRO A 349 2.77 0.78 25.58
C PRO A 349 3.64 0.24 26.72
N VAL A 350 4.67 -0.53 26.35
CA VAL A 350 5.70 -1.00 27.27
C VAL A 350 6.27 0.25 27.97
N GLN A 351 6.09 0.33 29.28
CA GLN A 351 6.68 1.39 30.09
C GLN A 351 8.20 1.38 29.84
N LYS A 352 8.77 2.56 29.53
CA LYS A 352 10.22 2.75 29.49
C LYS A 352 10.83 2.20 30.80
N PRO A 353 11.94 1.45 30.75
CA PRO A 353 12.59 0.99 31.97
C PRO A 353 12.99 2.19 32.82
N THR A 354 12.47 2.22 34.04
CA THR A 354 12.74 3.20 35.09
C THR A 354 14.24 3.26 35.37
N ALA A 355 14.73 4.49 35.56
CA ALA A 355 16.12 4.82 35.83
C ALA A 355 16.76 3.92 36.89
N ILE A 356 17.96 3.42 36.55
CA ILE A 356 18.87 2.72 37.45
C ILE A 356 19.29 3.70 38.55
N ASN A 357 19.10 3.30 39.82
CA ASN A 357 19.61 4.02 40.99
C ASN A 357 21.13 4.26 40.85
N PRO A 358 21.65 5.44 41.23
CA PRO A 358 23.09 5.65 41.30
C PRO A 358 23.70 4.77 42.40
N VAL A 359 24.76 4.04 42.03
CA VAL A 359 25.60 3.23 42.91
C VAL A 359 26.28 4.13 43.96
N PRO A 360 26.41 3.72 45.24
CA PRO A 360 27.16 4.50 46.23
C PRO A 360 28.64 4.53 45.86
N GLN A 361 29.24 5.71 45.83
CA GLN A 361 30.67 5.88 45.66
C GLN A 361 31.41 5.23 46.84
N LEU A 362 32.24 4.23 46.55
CA LEU A 362 33.27 3.74 47.45
C LEU A 362 34.35 4.82 47.55
N VAL A 363 34.44 5.44 48.71
CA VAL A 363 35.57 6.28 49.11
C VAL A 363 36.75 5.33 49.33
N PHE A 364 37.78 5.45 48.49
CA PHE A 364 39.08 4.87 48.77
C PHE A 364 39.91 5.93 49.47
N ASP A 365 40.17 5.70 50.76
CA ASP A 365 41.25 6.36 51.47
C ASP A 365 42.57 5.91 50.85
N THR A 366 43.29 6.86 50.25
CA THR A 366 44.70 6.68 49.89
C THR A 366 45.54 7.35 50.96
N ASP A 367 45.86 6.59 52.00
CA ASP A 367 47.07 6.78 52.78
C ASP A 367 48.23 6.00 52.14
N ALA A 368 49.44 6.50 52.41
CA ALA A 368 50.76 5.90 52.23
C ALA A 368 51.53 6.23 50.94
N ASP A 369 52.47 7.16 51.12
CA ASP A 369 53.92 6.99 50.94
C ASP A 369 54.45 6.65 49.54
N ASN A 370 55.18 7.61 48.94
CA ASN A 370 56.61 7.38 48.64
C ASN A 370 57.34 8.70 48.28
N GLU A 371 58.50 8.87 48.93
CA GLU A 371 59.71 9.67 48.63
C GLU A 371 59.64 10.94 47.76
#